data_AF-A0A6J4X1S2-F1
#
_entry.id   AF-A0A6J4X1S2-F1
#
_cell.length_a   1.000
_cell.length_b   1.000
_cell.length_c   1.000
_cell.angle_alpha   90.00
_cell.angle_beta   90.00
_cell.angle_gamma   90.00
#
_symmetry.space_group_name_H-M   'P 1'
#
loop_
_entity.id
_entity.type
_entity.pdbx_description
1 polymer ?
#
loop_
_entity_poly.entity_id
_entity_poly.type
_entity_poly.pdbx_seq_one_letter_code
_entity_poly.pdbx_strand_id
1 'polypeptide(L)'
;MSKEHHLLQRAIRQILLDKICAAWVVTMDADQQNDPADIPTLLEASKEADAVCGIRQNRQDDWVRRISSRIANGFRNWVTQDDIADAGCTFRAVRRVALGEIPVFKGMHRFLPTLLRLQGFKVIEIPVNHRPRTRGESKYGVRNRLFRGLIDCFAILWFRKRCFPANRFSPPNGASTS
;
A
#
# COMPACT_ATOMS: atom_id res chain seq x y z
N MET A 1 -18.44 -6.91 -13.33
CA MET A 1 -17.10 -6.54 -12.77
C MET A 1 -17.09 -5.91 -11.37
N SER A 2 -18.21 -5.53 -10.73
CA SER A 2 -18.19 -4.84 -9.41
C SER A 2 -18.31 -5.77 -8.18
N LYS A 3 -18.87 -6.97 -8.31
CA LYS A 3 -19.14 -7.89 -7.19
C LYS A 3 -17.97 -8.84 -6.86
N GLU A 4 -17.29 -9.38 -7.87
CA GLU A 4 -16.13 -10.28 -7.67
C GLU A 4 -14.93 -9.59 -7.01
N HIS A 5 -14.63 -8.34 -7.42
CA HIS A 5 -13.53 -7.58 -6.82
C HIS A 5 -13.76 -7.29 -5.33
N HIS A 6 -15.03 -7.18 -4.92
CA HIS A 6 -15.42 -7.01 -3.51
C HIS A 6 -15.28 -8.29 -2.70
N LEU A 7 -15.65 -9.44 -3.28
CA LEU A 7 -15.47 -10.75 -2.66
C LEU A 7 -13.98 -11.08 -2.50
N LEU A 8 -13.15 -10.74 -3.50
CA LEU A 8 -11.72 -10.97 -3.46
C LEU A 8 -11.03 -10.17 -2.34
N GLN A 9 -11.33 -8.88 -2.20
CA GLN A 9 -10.73 -8.04 -1.15
C GLN A 9 -11.20 -8.42 0.26
N ARG A 10 -12.47 -8.82 0.41
CA ARG A 10 -13.00 -9.32 1.70
C ARG A 10 -12.42 -10.69 2.05
N ALA A 11 -12.31 -11.59 1.08
CA ALA A 11 -11.71 -12.91 1.26
C ALA A 11 -10.21 -12.80 1.58
N ILE A 12 -9.46 -11.94 0.88
CA ILE A 12 -8.05 -11.68 1.17
C ILE A 12 -7.88 -11.14 2.58
N ARG A 13 -8.72 -10.19 3.03
CA ARG A 13 -8.70 -9.69 4.41
C ARG A 13 -9.01 -10.79 5.43
N GLN A 14 -10.05 -11.60 5.19
CA GLN A 14 -10.44 -12.68 6.09
C GLN A 14 -9.35 -13.76 6.16
N ILE A 15 -8.77 -14.14 5.02
CA ILE A 15 -7.67 -15.12 4.95
C ILE A 15 -6.41 -14.56 5.64
N LEU A 16 -6.09 -13.28 5.45
CA LEU A 16 -4.96 -12.60 6.10
C LEU A 16 -5.09 -12.55 7.62
N LEU A 17 -6.30 -12.41 8.15
CA LEU A 17 -6.54 -12.29 9.58
C LEU A 17 -6.75 -13.65 10.26
N ASP A 18 -7.42 -14.60 9.59
CA ASP A 18 -7.82 -15.88 10.20
C ASP A 18 -6.87 -17.04 9.88
N LYS A 19 -6.22 -17.04 8.70
CA LYS A 19 -5.46 -18.21 8.20
C LYS A 19 -3.95 -17.98 8.13
N ILE A 20 -3.50 -16.73 8.16
CA ILE A 20 -2.06 -16.41 8.11
C ILE A 20 -1.54 -16.24 9.54
N CYS A 21 -0.77 -17.22 10.00
CA CYS A 21 -0.08 -17.18 11.30
C CYS A 21 1.21 -16.35 11.26
N ALA A 22 1.66 -15.92 10.07
CA ALA A 22 2.89 -15.15 9.92
C ALA A 22 2.77 -13.75 10.58
N ALA A 23 3.87 -13.29 11.19
CA ALA A 23 3.94 -11.94 11.76
C ALA A 23 3.98 -10.84 10.68
N TRP A 24 4.51 -11.18 9.50
CA TRP A 24 4.72 -10.30 8.37
C TRP A 24 4.01 -10.82 7.13
N VAL A 25 3.49 -9.87 6.35
CA VAL A 25 2.82 -10.13 5.08
C VAL A 25 3.55 -9.36 4.00
N VAL A 26 4.05 -10.07 3.01
CA VAL A 26 4.64 -9.48 1.81
C VAL A 26 3.62 -9.51 0.68
N THR A 27 3.32 -8.35 0.11
CA THR A 27 2.45 -8.22 -1.06
C THR A 27 3.30 -7.97 -2.29
N MET A 28 2.99 -8.63 -3.41
CA MET A 28 3.68 -8.48 -4.68
C MET A 28 2.71 -8.76 -5.83
N ASP A 29 2.78 -7.98 -6.92
CA ASP A 29 1.99 -8.26 -8.12
C ASP A 29 2.55 -9.47 -8.90
N ALA A 30 1.65 -10.24 -9.52
CA ALA A 30 2.00 -11.43 -10.29
C ALA A 30 2.46 -11.13 -11.73
N ASP A 31 2.68 -9.86 -12.09
CA ASP A 31 3.01 -9.43 -13.45
C ASP A 31 4.52 -9.42 -13.76
N GLN A 32 5.33 -10.05 -12.90
CA GLN A 32 6.78 -10.19 -13.00
C GLN A 32 7.56 -8.86 -13.02
N GLN A 33 6.89 -7.74 -12.74
CA GLN A 33 7.56 -6.44 -12.71
C GLN A 33 8.37 -6.22 -11.43
N ASN A 34 7.94 -6.80 -10.30
CA ASN A 34 8.68 -6.74 -9.04
C ASN A 34 9.66 -7.91 -8.94
N ASP A 35 10.86 -7.68 -8.43
CA ASP A 35 11.87 -8.71 -8.24
C ASP A 35 11.69 -9.43 -6.90
N PRO A 36 11.40 -10.75 -6.87
CA PRO A 36 11.32 -11.49 -5.61
C PRO A 36 12.64 -11.48 -4.82
N ALA A 37 13.77 -11.22 -5.48
CA ALA A 37 15.08 -11.11 -4.82
C ALA A 37 15.17 -9.93 -3.84
N ASP A 38 14.26 -8.97 -3.92
CA ASP A 38 14.20 -7.82 -3.01
C ASP A 38 13.39 -8.12 -1.72
N ILE A 39 12.72 -9.28 -1.62
CA ILE A 39 11.95 -9.67 -0.44
C ILE A 39 12.82 -9.69 0.84
N PRO A 40 14.03 -10.29 0.85
CA PRO A 40 14.90 -10.26 2.02
C PRO A 40 15.24 -8.83 2.48
N THR A 41 15.48 -7.91 1.54
CA THR A 41 15.77 -6.50 1.85
C THR A 41 14.56 -5.79 2.47
N LEU A 42 13.36 -6.04 1.95
CA LEU A 42 12.12 -5.54 2.56
C LEU A 42 11.95 -6.05 4.00
N LEU A 43 12.20 -7.35 4.23
CA LEU A 43 12.09 -7.96 5.55
C LEU A 43 13.16 -7.45 6.52
N GLU A 44 14.39 -7.20 6.05
CA GLU A 44 15.43 -6.63 6.88
C GLU A 44 15.07 -5.21 7.34
N ALA A 45 14.64 -4.35 6.41
CA ALA A 45 14.18 -3.00 6.71
C ALA A 45 12.95 -3.00 7.63
N SER A 46 12.15 -4.08 7.60
CA SER A 46 10.94 -4.21 8.42
C SER A 46 11.23 -4.33 9.93
N LYS A 47 12.48 -4.62 10.32
CA LYS A 47 12.89 -4.64 11.73
C LYS A 47 12.77 -3.27 12.40
N GLU A 48 12.85 -2.19 11.61
CA GLU A 48 12.82 -0.82 12.12
C GLU A 48 11.48 -0.11 11.91
N ALA A 49 10.48 -0.78 11.33
CA ALA A 49 9.21 -0.18 10.95
C ALA A 49 8.05 -1.16 11.16
N ASP A 50 6.81 -0.70 10.95
CA ASP A 50 5.62 -1.56 10.91
C ASP A 50 5.20 -1.89 9.48
N ALA A 51 5.67 -1.09 8.53
CA ALA A 51 5.55 -1.36 7.11
C ALA A 51 6.73 -0.79 6.33
N VAL A 52 7.12 -1.53 5.29
CA VAL A 52 8.14 -1.13 4.33
C VAL A 52 7.52 -1.14 2.94
N CYS A 53 7.59 0.00 2.26
CA CYS A 53 7.08 0.15 0.90
C CYS A 53 8.23 0.26 -0.11
N GLY A 54 8.14 -0.47 -1.21
CA GLY A 54 9.12 -0.34 -2.29
C GLY A 54 8.93 0.95 -3.08
N ILE A 55 10.02 1.62 -3.41
CA ILE A 55 10.10 2.69 -4.42
C ILE A 55 10.68 2.08 -5.68
N ARG A 56 9.88 2.02 -6.75
CA ARG A 56 10.34 1.43 -8.01
C ARG A 56 11.46 2.27 -8.62
N GLN A 57 12.66 1.71 -8.65
CA GLN A 57 13.79 2.32 -9.35
C GLN A 57 13.78 1.99 -10.85
N ASN A 58 14.47 2.81 -11.65
CA ASN A 58 14.72 2.56 -13.08
C ASN A 58 13.48 2.20 -13.89
N ARG A 59 12.34 2.86 -13.60
CA ARG A 59 11.07 2.60 -14.29
C ARG A 59 11.24 2.84 -15.78
N GLN A 60 11.21 1.79 -16.61
CA GLN A 60 11.22 1.93 -18.08
C GLN A 60 9.88 2.45 -18.63
N ASP A 61 9.14 3.22 -17.83
CA ASP A 61 7.94 3.94 -18.22
C ASP A 61 8.32 5.17 -19.06
N ASP A 62 7.49 5.51 -20.06
CA ASP A 62 7.61 6.74 -20.84
C ASP A 62 7.67 7.99 -19.95
N TRP A 63 8.37 9.03 -20.40
CA TRP A 63 8.50 10.32 -19.71
C TRP A 63 7.15 10.89 -19.24
N VAL A 64 6.11 10.77 -20.09
CA VAL A 64 4.74 11.21 -19.78
C VAL A 64 4.17 10.48 -18.58
N ARG A 65 4.39 9.16 -18.47
CA ARG A 65 3.93 8.34 -17.34
C ARG A 65 4.68 8.68 -16.06
N ARG A 66 6.00 8.90 -16.15
CA ARG A 66 6.82 9.31 -14.99
C ARG A 66 6.35 10.66 -14.45
N ILE A 67 6.16 11.66 -15.31
CA ILE A 67 5.67 12.98 -14.92
C ILE A 67 4.25 12.90 -14.35
N SER A 68 3.35 12.17 -15.01
CA SER A 68 1.98 11.96 -14.53
C SER A 68 1.96 11.30 -13.15
N SER A 69 2.82 10.31 -12.91
CA SER A 69 2.93 9.65 -11.61
C SER A 69 3.46 10.61 -10.54
N ARG A 70 4.44 11.47 -10.86
CA ARG A 70 4.96 12.47 -9.91
C ARG A 70 3.91 13.52 -9.56
N ILE A 71 3.17 14.02 -10.54
CA ILE A 71 2.06 14.96 -10.32
C ILE A 71 0.96 14.31 -9.46
N ALA A 72 0.58 13.07 -9.78
CA ALA A 72 -0.45 12.36 -9.03
C ALA A 72 -0.01 12.10 -7.58
N ASN A 73 1.24 11.67 -7.36
CA ASN A 73 1.79 11.46 -6.02
C ASN A 73 1.90 12.79 -5.27
N GLY A 74 2.38 13.85 -5.91
CA GLY A 74 2.48 15.19 -5.31
C GLY A 74 1.12 15.76 -4.91
N PHE A 75 0.12 15.69 -5.78
CA PHE A 75 -1.25 16.08 -5.46
C PHE A 75 -1.82 15.27 -4.29
N ARG A 76 -1.60 13.94 -4.31
CA ARG A 76 -2.05 13.07 -3.23
C ARG A 76 -1.41 13.46 -1.91
N ASN A 77 -0.09 13.60 -1.88
CA ASN A 77 0.69 13.96 -0.71
C ASN A 77 0.30 15.33 -0.16
N TRP A 78 0.05 16.31 -1.03
CA TRP A 78 -0.48 17.61 -0.64
C TRP A 78 -1.84 17.50 0.04
N VAL A 79 -2.76 16.73 -0.55
CA VAL A 79 -4.09 16.52 0.02
C VAL A 79 -4.02 15.76 1.34
N THR A 80 -3.24 14.69 1.41
CA THR A 80 -3.17 13.84 2.60
C THR A 80 -2.25 14.40 3.69
N GLN A 81 -1.43 15.41 3.37
CA GLN A 81 -0.29 15.89 4.17
C GLN A 81 0.63 14.73 4.58
N ASP A 82 1.03 13.95 3.59
CA ASP A 82 1.90 12.79 3.71
C ASP A 82 3.06 12.93 2.70
N ASP A 83 4.11 12.11 2.78
CA ASP A 83 5.32 12.27 1.94
C ASP A 83 5.73 11.03 1.13
N ILE A 84 4.79 10.13 0.86
CA ILE A 84 5.06 8.86 0.16
C ILE A 84 5.55 9.07 -1.27
N ALA A 85 6.71 8.52 -1.60
CA ALA A 85 7.37 8.63 -2.89
C ALA A 85 6.68 7.79 -3.98
N ASP A 86 6.28 6.55 -3.69
CA ASP A 86 5.64 5.66 -4.67
C ASP A 86 4.38 4.95 -4.14
N ALA A 87 3.30 5.73 -4.05
CA ALA A 87 1.94 5.28 -3.76
C ALA A 87 1.46 4.06 -4.58
N GLY A 88 1.92 3.95 -5.82
CA GLY A 88 1.46 2.96 -6.78
C GLY A 88 2.21 1.64 -6.71
N CYS A 89 3.32 1.58 -5.97
CA CYS A 89 4.04 0.33 -5.77
C CYS A 89 3.28 -0.57 -4.80
N THR A 90 2.89 -1.75 -5.27
CA THR A 90 2.20 -2.79 -4.51
C THR A 90 3.16 -3.73 -3.78
N PHE A 91 4.46 -3.58 -4.01
CA PHE A 91 5.50 -4.40 -3.40
C PHE A 91 5.89 -3.86 -2.02
N ARG A 92 5.43 -4.56 -0.97
CA ARG A 92 5.47 -4.08 0.41
C ARG A 92 5.59 -5.23 1.39
N ALA A 93 6.25 -5.00 2.52
CA ALA A 93 6.20 -5.85 3.70
C ALA A 93 5.43 -5.11 4.80
N VAL A 94 4.38 -5.70 5.35
CA VAL A 94 3.54 -5.07 6.36
C VAL A 94 3.30 -6.03 7.52
N ARG A 95 3.40 -5.53 8.75
CA ARG A 95 3.09 -6.30 9.96
C ARG A 95 1.62 -6.70 9.93
N ARG A 96 1.31 -7.97 10.21
CA ARG A 96 -0.06 -8.50 10.14
C ARG A 96 -1.04 -7.71 10.99
N VAL A 97 -0.64 -7.30 12.20
CA VAL A 97 -1.47 -6.50 13.12
C VAL A 97 -1.85 -5.15 12.51
N ALA A 98 -0.92 -4.51 11.79
CA ALA A 98 -1.16 -3.22 11.16
C ALA A 98 -2.16 -3.33 9.99
N LEU A 99 -2.13 -4.45 9.25
CA LEU A 99 -3.15 -4.77 8.24
C LEU A 99 -4.55 -5.04 8.82
N GLY A 100 -4.65 -5.47 10.07
CA GLY A 100 -5.93 -5.65 10.76
C GLY A 100 -6.63 -4.33 11.12
N GLU A 101 -5.84 -3.30 11.40
CA GLU A 101 -6.30 -1.99 11.87
C GLU A 101 -6.81 -1.09 10.73
N ILE A 102 -6.34 -1.28 9.50
CA ILE A 102 -6.74 -0.41 8.40
C ILE A 102 -8.20 -0.66 7.94
N PRO A 103 -8.97 0.41 7.63
CA PRO A 103 -10.29 0.27 7.03
C PRO A 103 -10.17 -0.30 5.60
N VAL A 104 -11.05 -1.24 5.24
CA VAL A 104 -11.06 -1.82 3.89
C VAL A 104 -12.17 -1.21 3.03
N PHE A 105 -11.76 -0.57 1.94
CA PHE A 105 -12.66 0.01 0.94
C PHE A 105 -12.04 -0.08 -0.45
N LYS A 106 -12.86 0.15 -1.48
CA LYS A 106 -12.41 0.10 -2.87
C LYS A 106 -11.40 1.23 -3.14
N GLY A 107 -10.21 0.88 -3.62
CA GLY A 107 -9.13 1.85 -3.87
C GLY A 107 -8.15 2.03 -2.71
N MET A 108 -8.45 1.46 -1.53
CA MET A 108 -7.63 1.56 -0.32
C MET A 108 -6.16 1.20 -0.53
N HIS A 109 -5.85 0.16 -1.32
CA HIS A 109 -4.48 -0.30 -1.59
C HIS A 109 -3.53 0.81 -2.07
N ARG A 110 -4.04 1.83 -2.76
CA ARG A 110 -3.26 2.99 -3.21
C ARG A 110 -2.81 3.84 -2.04
N PHE A 111 -3.66 3.98 -1.03
CA PHE A 111 -3.47 4.83 0.15
C PHE A 111 -3.00 4.05 1.37
N LEU A 112 -2.75 2.75 1.26
CA LEU A 112 -2.34 1.89 2.36
C LEU A 112 -1.15 2.46 3.18
N PRO A 113 -0.06 3.01 2.59
CA PRO A 113 1.03 3.58 3.37
C PRO A 113 0.58 4.80 4.20
N THR A 114 -0.25 5.65 3.59
CA THR A 114 -0.86 6.82 4.23
C THR A 114 -1.81 6.41 5.35
N LEU A 115 -2.65 5.41 5.13
CA LEU A 115 -3.58 4.90 6.13
C LEU A 115 -2.86 4.32 7.34
N LEU A 116 -1.75 3.60 7.11
CA LEU A 116 -0.90 3.08 8.18
C LEU A 116 -0.30 4.22 9.01
N ARG A 117 0.27 5.25 8.37
CA ARG A 117 0.79 6.44 9.07
C ARG A 117 -0.31 7.20 9.83
N LEU A 118 -1.49 7.37 9.24
CA LEU A 118 -2.65 7.98 9.90
C LEU A 118 -3.13 7.20 11.12
N GLN A 119 -2.90 5.89 11.14
CA GLN A 119 -3.17 5.02 12.28
C GLN A 119 -2.02 4.98 13.30
N GLY A 120 -0.92 5.70 13.06
CA GLY A 120 0.22 5.80 13.98
C GLY A 120 1.35 4.79 13.75
N PHE A 121 1.28 3.98 12.69
CA PHE A 121 2.32 3.02 12.36
C PHE A 121 3.53 3.67 11.69
N LYS A 122 4.73 3.16 11.99
CA LYS A 122 5.96 3.61 11.33
C LYS A 122 6.06 2.98 9.93
N VAL A 123 6.09 3.83 8.90
CA VAL A 123 6.21 3.39 7.50
C VAL A 123 7.44 4.00 6.87
N ILE A 124 8.33 3.15 6.36
CA ILE A 124 9.52 3.53 5.63
C ILE A 124 9.43 3.11 4.17
N GLU A 125 10.21 3.76 3.31
CA GLU A 125 10.28 3.45 1.89
C GLU A 125 11.71 3.08 1.51
N ILE A 126 11.88 1.98 0.77
CA ILE A 126 13.19 1.54 0.29
C ILE A 126 13.19 1.39 -1.23
N PRO A 127 14.31 1.63 -1.91
CA PRO A 127 14.41 1.34 -3.33
C PRO A 127 14.25 -0.16 -3.63
N VAL A 128 13.50 -0.48 -4.68
CA VAL A 128 13.32 -1.85 -5.19
C VAL A 128 13.52 -1.91 -6.70
N ASN A 129 13.97 -3.05 -7.17
CA ASN A 129 14.16 -3.35 -8.58
C ASN A 129 12.80 -3.46 -9.28
N HIS A 130 12.72 -2.88 -10.48
CA HIS A 130 11.51 -2.92 -11.29
C HIS A 130 11.83 -3.29 -12.73
N ARG A 131 11.20 -4.36 -13.21
CA ARG A 131 11.39 -4.93 -14.55
C ARG A 131 10.34 -4.38 -15.53
N PRO A 132 10.69 -4.24 -16.82
CA PRO A 132 9.72 -3.83 -17.84
C PRO A 132 8.62 -4.89 -17.96
N ARG A 133 7.39 -4.44 -18.22
CA ARG A 133 6.25 -5.35 -18.42
C ARG A 133 6.46 -6.11 -19.73
N THR A 134 6.45 -7.43 -19.67
CA THR A 134 6.64 -8.30 -20.85
C THR A 134 5.32 -8.66 -21.55
N ARG A 135 4.16 -8.63 -20.86
CA ARG A 135 2.84 -8.95 -21.42
C ARG A 135 1.70 -8.10 -20.85
N GLY A 136 0.72 -7.76 -21.70
CA GLY A 136 -0.58 -7.19 -21.32
C GLY A 136 -0.76 -5.71 -21.65
N GLU A 137 -1.80 -5.40 -22.43
CA GLU A 137 -2.23 -4.01 -22.68
C GLU A 137 -2.87 -3.40 -21.42
N SER A 138 -2.55 -2.13 -21.15
CA SER A 138 -3.15 -1.37 -20.04
C SER A 138 -4.62 -1.06 -20.33
N LYS A 139 -5.54 -1.96 -19.94
CA LYS A 139 -7.00 -1.86 -20.15
C LYS A 139 -7.75 -0.71 -19.44
N TYR A 140 -7.08 0.38 -19.00
CA TYR A 140 -7.71 1.40 -18.15
C TYR A 140 -7.48 2.84 -18.64
N GLY A 141 -8.57 3.51 -19.03
CA GLY A 141 -8.57 4.90 -19.51
C GLY A 141 -8.24 5.94 -18.42
N VAL A 142 -7.38 6.90 -18.78
CA VAL A 142 -6.81 7.95 -17.92
C VAL A 142 -7.90 8.77 -17.18
N ARG A 143 -9.01 9.11 -17.86
CA ARG A 143 -10.12 9.91 -17.29
C ARG A 143 -10.80 9.24 -16.09
N ASN A 144 -11.01 7.93 -16.14
CA ASN A 144 -11.69 7.19 -15.08
C ASN A 144 -10.77 7.01 -13.85
N ARG A 145 -9.45 7.08 -14.05
CA ARG A 145 -8.45 7.01 -12.97
C ARG A 145 -8.37 8.31 -12.18
N LEU A 146 -8.45 9.46 -12.86
CA LEU A 146 -8.36 10.77 -12.24
C LEU A 146 -9.57 11.03 -11.33
N PHE A 147 -10.79 10.83 -11.82
CA PHE A 147 -12.00 11.08 -11.04
C PHE A 147 -12.11 10.16 -9.82
N ARG A 148 -11.76 8.87 -9.96
CA ARG A 148 -11.71 7.94 -8.83
C ARG A 148 -10.62 8.33 -7.83
N GLY A 149 -9.44 8.71 -8.30
CA GLY A 149 -8.36 9.19 -7.43
C GLY A 149 -8.75 10.41 -6.60
N LEU A 150 -9.50 11.36 -7.19
CA LEU A 150 -10.02 12.53 -6.49
C LEU A 150 -11.02 12.14 -5.39
N ILE A 151 -11.99 11.28 -5.70
CA ILE A 151 -12.96 10.78 -4.70
C ILE A 151 -12.24 10.05 -3.56
N ASP A 152 -11.27 9.19 -3.89
CA ASP A 152 -10.52 8.46 -2.89
C ASP A 152 -9.71 9.43 -1.99
N CYS A 153 -9.14 10.51 -2.53
CA CYS A 153 -8.48 11.56 -1.74
C CYS A 153 -9.45 12.24 -0.75
N PHE A 154 -10.68 12.56 -1.17
CA PHE A 154 -11.70 13.08 -0.25
C PHE A 154 -12.05 12.08 0.86
N ALA A 155 -12.12 10.78 0.55
CA ALA A 155 -12.34 9.74 1.54
C ALA A 155 -11.20 9.69 2.57
N ILE A 156 -9.94 9.84 2.15
CA ILE A 156 -8.79 9.89 3.07
C ILE A 156 -8.81 11.15 3.93
N LEU A 157 -9.14 12.32 3.37
CA LEU A 157 -9.31 13.55 4.16
C LEU A 157 -10.38 13.40 5.24
N TRP A 158 -11.52 12.84 4.87
CA TRP A 158 -12.61 12.56 5.79
C TRP A 158 -12.17 11.58 6.88
N PHE A 159 -11.45 10.51 6.49
CA PHE A 159 -10.95 9.49 7.41
C PHE A 159 -9.94 10.07 8.38
N ARG A 160 -8.95 10.82 7.90
CA ARG A 160 -7.93 11.49 8.71
C ARG A 160 -8.55 12.34 9.82
N LYS A 161 -9.61 13.09 9.52
CA LYS A 161 -10.29 13.94 10.52
C LYS A 161 -11.04 13.15 11.61
N ARG A 162 -11.28 11.85 11.40
CA ARG A 162 -12.10 11.00 12.26
C ARG A 162 -11.41 9.72 12.72
N CYS A 163 -10.17 9.49 12.29
CA CYS A 163 -9.45 8.27 12.60
C CYS A 163 -8.89 8.37 14.02
N PHE A 164 -9.05 7.29 14.77
CA PHE A 164 -8.34 7.09 16.02
C PHE A 164 -7.01 6.38 15.75
N PRO A 165 -5.97 6.58 16.58
CA PRO A 165 -4.76 5.77 16.54
C PRO A 165 -5.10 4.27 16.68
N ALA A 166 -4.34 3.41 15.99
CA ALA A 166 -4.56 1.98 16.02
C ALA A 166 -4.33 1.41 17.42
N ASN A 167 -5.40 0.86 18.01
CA ASN A 167 -5.41 0.23 19.32
C ASN A 167 -6.48 -0.90 19.41
N ARG A 168 -7.06 -1.36 18.29
CA ARG A 168 -8.12 -2.38 18.33
C ARG A 168 -7.57 -3.79 18.57
N PHE A 169 -6.34 -4.05 18.17
CA PHE A 169 -5.67 -5.34 18.29
C PHE A 169 -4.36 -5.29 19.08
N SER A 170 -3.96 -4.11 19.56
CA SER A 170 -2.91 -3.99 20.57
C SER A 170 -3.46 -4.51 21.91
N PRO A 171 -2.86 -5.54 22.53
CA PRO A 171 -3.18 -5.83 23.93
C PRO A 171 -2.82 -4.60 24.77
N PRO A 172 -3.58 -4.29 25.84
CA PRO A 172 -3.21 -3.20 26.74
C PRO A 172 -1.83 -3.49 27.33
N ASN A 173 -0.83 -2.71 26.91
CA ASN A 173 0.56 -2.65 27.41
C ASN A 173 1.35 -3.98 27.48
N GLY A 174 2.35 -4.11 26.61
CA GLY A 174 3.66 -4.65 27.04
C GLY A 174 3.79 -6.13 27.33
N ALA A 175 3.05 -7.02 26.67
CA ALA A 175 3.45 -8.43 26.62
C ALA A 175 4.59 -8.60 25.59
N SER A 176 5.81 -8.27 26.00
CA SER A 176 7.03 -8.80 25.38
C SER A 176 6.93 -10.32 25.44
N THR A 177 6.59 -10.93 24.31
CA THR A 177 6.76 -12.37 24.14
C THR A 177 8.26 -12.63 24.12
N SER A 178 8.70 -13.29 25.18
CA SER A 178 10.02 -13.88 25.40
C SER A 178 10.24 -15.02 24.42
#